data_AF-A0A1J5KF52-F1
#
_entry.id   AF-A0A1J5KF52-F1
#
_cell.length_a   1.000
_cell.length_b   1.000
_cell.length_c   1.000
_cell.angle_alpha   90.00
_cell.angle_beta   90.00
_cell.angle_gamma   90.00
#
_symmetry.space_group_name_H-M   'P 1'
#
loop_
_entity.id
_entity.type
_entity.pdbx_description
1 polymer ?
#
loop_
_entity_poly.entity_id
_entity_poly.type
_entity_poly.pdbx_seq_one_letter_code
_entity_poly.pdbx_strand_id
1 'polypeptide(L)'
;MTFSYLIVPGLNQSGALYKDILSRFDGGEIFLFASNLPDRDAFHNKNISTYSSELKNFLSDKSFDYIFCHSLGALVISDILDEVKSSKIKLISPAFKGRVTSKVMNYLPANLKIPSFNRPSWRVHSFCLVKHYQQILDLQSKLDINSLDDYPNVEVIYDIRDELIDTSVLRNLNNRREYYSMNFPRHLCLDYIEKELFRLLR
;
A
#
# COMPACT_ATOMS: atom_id res chain seq x y z
N MET A 1 23.69 -10.89 10.43
CA MET A 1 23.11 -10.70 9.09
C MET A 1 22.05 -9.63 9.25
N THR A 2 22.24 -8.47 8.64
CA THR A 2 21.34 -7.31 8.77
C THR A 2 20.27 -7.44 7.71
N PHE A 3 19.00 -7.50 8.10
CA PHE A 3 17.91 -7.57 7.15
C PHE A 3 17.62 -6.19 6.54
N SER A 4 17.21 -6.13 5.28
CA SER A 4 16.74 -4.93 4.61
C SER A 4 15.24 -4.99 4.32
N TYR A 5 14.54 -3.90 4.63
CA TYR A 5 13.10 -3.79 4.52
C TYR A 5 12.72 -2.59 3.66
N LEU A 6 11.71 -2.73 2.81
CA LEU A 6 11.10 -1.63 2.09
C LEU A 6 9.65 -1.48 2.50
N ILE A 7 9.21 -0.24 2.77
CA ILE A 7 7.81 0.11 2.95
C ILE A 7 7.35 0.89 1.71
N VAL A 8 6.33 0.38 1.04
CA VAL A 8 5.60 1.06 -0.04
C VAL A 8 4.23 1.49 0.52
N PRO A 9 4.08 2.78 0.86
CA PRO A 9 2.90 3.26 1.58
C PRO A 9 1.64 3.35 0.70
N GLY A 10 0.51 3.58 1.35
CA GLY A 10 -0.77 3.85 0.72
C GLY A 10 -0.95 5.32 0.35
N LEU A 11 -2.07 5.63 -0.33
CA LEU A 11 -2.40 6.99 -0.75
C LEU A 11 -2.43 7.94 0.46
N ASN A 12 -1.78 9.10 0.31
CA ASN A 12 -1.83 10.21 1.26
C ASN A 12 -1.45 9.80 2.70
N GLN A 13 -0.43 8.95 2.86
CA GLN A 13 0.16 8.63 4.16
C GLN A 13 1.42 9.46 4.39
N SER A 14 1.59 10.01 5.59
CA SER A 14 2.76 10.81 5.94
C SER A 14 3.98 9.94 6.13
N GLY A 15 5.14 10.37 5.63
CA GLY A 15 6.41 9.71 5.97
C GLY A 15 6.72 9.74 7.47
N ALA A 16 6.22 10.76 8.19
CA ALA A 16 6.37 10.85 9.65
C ALA A 16 5.69 9.67 10.38
N LEU A 17 4.65 9.09 9.78
CA LEU A 17 3.99 7.90 10.31
C LEU A 17 4.95 6.72 10.49
N TYR A 18 5.82 6.54 9.50
CA TYR A 18 6.76 5.43 9.47
C TYR A 18 8.00 5.73 10.30
N LYS A 19 8.39 7.00 10.47
CA LYS A 19 9.55 7.40 11.28
C LYS A 19 9.51 6.87 12.72
N ASP A 20 8.33 6.81 13.33
CA ASP A 20 8.19 6.24 14.67
C ASP A 20 8.55 4.74 14.69
N ILE A 21 8.08 3.96 13.72
CA ILE A 21 8.45 2.55 13.55
C ILE A 21 9.95 2.42 13.28
N LEU A 22 10.48 3.25 12.37
CA LEU A 22 11.91 3.29 12.02
C LEU A 22 12.79 3.53 13.25
N SER A 23 12.39 4.45 14.14
CA SER A 23 13.18 4.85 15.30
C SER A 23 13.31 3.79 16.39
N ARG A 24 12.45 2.75 16.36
CA ARG A 24 12.39 1.72 17.40
C ARG A 24 12.93 0.38 16.94
N PHE A 25 13.18 0.22 15.64
CA PHE A 25 13.56 -1.05 15.05
C PHE A 25 15.07 -1.18 14.89
N ASP A 26 15.69 -2.00 15.73
CA ASP A 26 17.14 -2.26 15.68
C ASP A 26 17.50 -3.51 14.83
N GLY A 27 16.51 -4.17 14.22
CA GLY A 27 16.65 -5.46 13.55
C GLY A 27 17.12 -5.41 12.09
N GLY A 28 17.45 -4.23 11.56
CA GLY A 28 17.82 -4.05 10.16
C GLY A 28 17.64 -2.63 9.63
N GLU A 29 17.85 -2.46 8.33
CA GLU A 29 17.65 -1.18 7.65
C GLU A 29 16.25 -1.14 7.03
N ILE A 30 15.49 -0.09 7.31
CA ILE A 30 14.17 0.11 6.71
C ILE A 30 14.20 1.33 5.79
N PHE A 31 13.73 1.13 4.57
CA PHE A 31 13.61 2.14 3.53
C PHE A 31 12.13 2.46 3.30
N LEU A 32 11.84 3.72 2.98
CA LEU A 32 10.50 4.16 2.63
C LEU A 32 10.48 4.61 1.16
N PHE A 33 9.65 3.99 0.34
CA PHE A 33 9.42 4.45 -1.02
C PHE A 33 8.69 5.80 -0.99
N ALA A 34 9.03 6.70 -1.93
CA ALA A 34 8.46 8.05 -2.04
C ALA A 34 7.02 8.03 -2.59
N SER A 35 6.14 7.40 -1.82
CA SER A 35 4.70 7.17 -2.00
C SER A 35 3.71 8.31 -1.96
N ASN A 36 4.11 9.49 -1.49
CA ASN A 36 3.21 10.17 -0.54
C ASN A 36 2.72 11.53 -0.97
N LEU A 37 2.97 11.95 -2.20
CA LEU A 37 2.63 13.31 -2.65
C LEU A 37 3.03 14.35 -1.58
N PRO A 38 4.29 14.29 -1.08
CA PRO A 38 4.65 14.78 0.25
C PRO A 38 4.59 16.31 0.35
N ASP A 39 4.84 17.00 -0.76
CA ASP A 39 4.67 18.44 -0.88
C ASP A 39 3.45 18.78 -1.75
N ARG A 40 3.07 20.05 -1.71
CA ARG A 40 1.87 20.55 -2.39
C ARG A 40 1.97 20.39 -3.91
N ASP A 41 3.15 20.58 -4.50
CA ASP A 41 3.32 20.52 -5.94
C ASP A 41 3.24 19.07 -6.42
N ALA A 42 3.93 18.15 -5.74
CA ALA A 42 3.81 16.72 -5.99
C ALA A 42 2.35 16.27 -5.88
N PHE A 43 1.63 16.71 -4.85
CA PHE A 43 0.22 16.36 -4.66
C PHE A 43 -0.72 16.78 -5.78
N HIS A 44 -0.47 17.96 -6.35
CA HIS A 44 -1.25 18.46 -7.46
C HIS A 44 -0.75 18.00 -8.83
N ASN A 45 0.53 17.68 -9.01
CA ASN A 45 1.09 17.49 -10.35
C ASN A 45 1.55 16.06 -10.63
N LYS A 46 1.91 15.28 -9.60
CA LYS A 46 2.42 13.92 -9.78
C LYS A 46 1.27 12.96 -10.07
N ASN A 47 1.45 12.14 -11.10
CA ASN A 47 0.47 11.17 -11.55
C ASN A 47 0.74 9.82 -10.89
N ILE A 48 -0.27 9.21 -10.28
CA ILE A 48 -0.13 7.88 -9.65
C ILE A 48 0.26 6.82 -10.68
N SER A 49 -0.10 6.98 -11.96
CA SER A 49 0.26 6.04 -13.02
C SER A 49 1.77 5.93 -13.26
N THR A 50 2.60 6.86 -12.77
CA THR A 50 4.07 6.76 -12.89
C THR A 50 4.69 5.97 -11.76
N TYR A 51 3.94 5.66 -10.69
CA TYR A 51 4.49 5.09 -9.47
C TYR A 51 5.06 3.68 -9.69
N SER A 52 4.46 2.87 -10.56
CA SER A 52 4.99 1.54 -10.91
C SER A 52 6.39 1.64 -11.52
N SER A 53 6.56 2.51 -12.52
CA SER A 53 7.86 2.76 -13.16
C SER A 53 8.89 3.36 -12.19
N GLU A 54 8.46 4.26 -11.30
CA GLU A 54 9.33 4.83 -10.28
C GLU A 54 9.76 3.78 -9.24
N LEU A 55 8.86 2.91 -8.81
CA LEU A 55 9.17 1.82 -7.89
C LEU A 55 10.12 0.82 -8.56
N LYS A 56 9.86 0.45 -9.80
CA LYS A 56 10.76 -0.38 -10.62
C LYS A 56 12.17 0.21 -10.66
N ASN A 57 12.31 1.50 -10.98
CA ASN A 57 13.61 2.18 -10.99
C ASN A 57 14.24 2.25 -9.58
N PHE A 58 13.44 2.36 -8.52
CA PHE A 58 13.94 2.31 -7.16
C PHE A 58 14.50 0.93 -6.77
N LEU A 59 13.92 -0.13 -7.35
CA LEU A 59 14.30 -1.53 -7.10
C LEU A 59 15.41 -2.04 -8.04
N SER A 60 15.76 -1.34 -9.13
CA SER A 60 16.70 -1.86 -10.14
C SER A 60 18.06 -2.27 -9.58
N ASP A 61 18.58 -1.46 -8.65
CA ASP A 61 19.90 -1.65 -8.04
C ASP A 61 19.83 -1.98 -6.54
N LYS A 62 18.63 -2.32 -6.04
CA LYS A 62 18.40 -2.60 -4.62
C LYS A 62 17.69 -3.93 -4.44
N SER A 63 18.12 -4.69 -3.46
CA SER A 63 17.42 -5.89 -3.01
C SER A 63 16.96 -5.71 -1.57
N PHE A 64 15.75 -6.19 -1.31
CA PHE A 64 15.14 -6.14 0.00
C PHE A 64 14.82 -7.57 0.45
N ASP A 65 15.06 -7.89 1.71
CA ASP A 65 14.59 -9.18 2.26
C ASP A 65 13.07 -9.21 2.36
N TYR A 66 12.48 -8.06 2.73
CA TYR A 66 11.05 -7.89 2.90
C TYR A 66 10.56 -6.59 2.27
N ILE A 67 9.42 -6.65 1.59
CA ILE A 67 8.72 -5.47 1.08
C ILE A 67 7.29 -5.46 1.64
N PHE A 68 6.97 -4.45 2.43
CA PHE A 68 5.63 -4.21 2.96
C PHE A 68 4.92 -3.16 2.10
N CYS A 69 3.84 -3.56 1.43
CA CYS A 69 3.09 -2.71 0.52
C CYS A 69 1.68 -2.53 1.04
N HIS A 70 1.26 -1.28 1.28
CA HIS A 70 -0.05 -1.00 1.85
C HIS A 70 -0.97 -0.27 0.88
N SER A 71 -2.23 -0.71 0.76
CA SER A 71 -3.27 -0.03 -0.01
C SER A 71 -2.81 0.30 -1.44
N LEU A 72 -2.61 1.56 -1.80
CA LEU A 72 -2.03 1.97 -3.09
C LEU A 72 -0.68 1.30 -3.37
N GLY A 73 0.21 1.21 -2.38
CA GLY A 73 1.51 0.58 -2.55
C GLY A 73 1.43 -0.88 -2.95
N ALA A 74 0.40 -1.60 -2.49
CA ALA A 74 0.15 -2.99 -2.90
C ALA A 74 -0.27 -3.06 -4.36
N LEU A 75 -1.14 -2.15 -4.81
CA LEU A 75 -1.55 -2.09 -6.22
C LEU A 75 -0.37 -1.71 -7.15
N VAL A 76 0.48 -0.78 -6.71
CA VAL A 76 1.65 -0.33 -7.48
C VAL A 76 2.68 -1.45 -7.65
N ILE A 77 3.00 -2.21 -6.59
CA ILE A 77 3.97 -3.30 -6.73
C ILE A 77 3.40 -4.47 -7.54
N SER A 78 2.08 -4.73 -7.44
CA SER A 78 1.40 -5.77 -8.21
C SER A 78 1.55 -5.60 -9.73
N ASP A 79 1.68 -4.36 -10.20
CA ASP A 79 1.89 -4.02 -11.62
C ASP A 79 3.31 -4.37 -12.13
N ILE A 80 4.26 -4.68 -11.23
CA ILE A 80 5.66 -4.93 -11.57
C ILE A 80 6.23 -6.18 -10.88
N LEU A 81 5.39 -7.10 -10.40
CA LEU A 81 5.84 -8.26 -9.60
C LEU A 81 6.87 -9.13 -10.31
N ASP A 82 6.73 -9.34 -11.61
CA ASP A 82 7.68 -10.08 -12.46
C ASP A 82 9.11 -9.52 -12.40
N GLU A 83 9.25 -8.25 -12.02
CA GLU A 83 10.53 -7.55 -11.96
C GLU A 83 11.13 -7.50 -10.55
N VAL A 84 10.36 -7.87 -9.52
CA VAL A 84 10.79 -7.82 -8.12
C VAL A 84 11.52 -9.11 -7.75
N LYS A 85 12.84 -9.03 -7.61
CA LYS A 85 13.69 -10.20 -7.34
C LYS A 85 13.75 -10.55 -5.85
N SER A 86 13.51 -11.82 -5.54
CA SER A 86 13.91 -12.51 -4.30
C SER A 86 13.44 -11.93 -2.95
N SER A 87 12.56 -10.94 -2.95
CA SER A 87 11.98 -10.36 -1.73
C SER A 87 10.73 -11.12 -1.28
N LYS A 88 10.53 -11.22 0.04
CA LYS A 88 9.22 -11.59 0.60
C LYS A 88 8.32 -10.37 0.58
N ILE A 89 7.23 -10.43 -0.16
CA ILE A 89 6.32 -9.29 -0.38
C ILE A 89 5.05 -9.50 0.43
N LYS A 90 4.66 -8.49 1.20
CA LYS A 90 3.45 -8.47 2.02
C LYS A 90 2.51 -7.39 1.52
N LEU A 91 1.41 -7.79 0.89
CA LEU A 91 0.38 -6.89 0.35
C LEU A 91 -0.70 -6.67 1.41
N ILE A 92 -0.66 -5.54 2.12
CA ILE A 92 -1.48 -5.27 3.30
C ILE A 92 -2.66 -4.36 2.94
N SER A 93 -3.89 -4.77 3.26
CA SER A 93 -5.14 -4.09 2.89
C SER A 93 -5.09 -3.59 1.43
N PRO A 94 -4.83 -4.48 0.46
CA PRO A 94 -4.55 -4.05 -0.90
C PRO A 94 -5.76 -3.37 -1.54
N ALA A 95 -5.52 -2.23 -2.19
CA ALA A 95 -6.56 -1.49 -2.89
C ALA A 95 -6.87 -2.11 -4.27
N PHE A 96 -7.17 -3.41 -4.33
CA PHE A 96 -7.43 -4.13 -5.59
C PHE A 96 -8.85 -3.92 -6.11
N LYS A 97 -9.83 -3.73 -5.22
CA LYS A 97 -11.22 -3.46 -5.60
C LYS A 97 -11.93 -2.64 -4.53
N GLY A 98 -12.43 -1.46 -4.89
CA GLY A 98 -13.24 -0.63 -4.00
C GLY A 98 -14.73 -1.03 -4.00
N ARG A 99 -15.39 -1.02 -2.83
CA ARG A 99 -16.82 -1.42 -2.71
C ARG A 99 -17.82 -0.41 -3.29
N VAL A 100 -17.59 0.90 -3.07
CA VAL A 100 -18.63 1.93 -3.32
C VAL A 100 -18.12 3.11 -4.15
N THR A 101 -16.80 3.32 -4.20
CA THR A 101 -16.19 4.51 -4.79
C THR A 101 -15.97 4.46 -6.30
N SER A 102 -15.94 3.29 -6.94
CA SER A 102 -15.48 3.18 -8.34
C SER A 102 -16.36 3.89 -9.36
N LYS A 103 -17.69 3.79 -9.25
CA LYS A 103 -18.60 4.37 -10.25
C LYS A 103 -18.72 5.89 -10.14
N VAL A 104 -18.74 6.44 -8.92
CA VAL A 104 -19.00 7.88 -8.71
C VAL A 104 -17.78 8.72 -9.07
N MET A 105 -16.57 8.23 -8.79
CA MET A 105 -15.34 9.01 -9.00
C MET A 105 -15.12 9.41 -10.46
N ASN A 106 -15.57 8.60 -11.43
CA ASN A 106 -15.41 8.88 -12.85
C ASN A 106 -16.31 10.04 -13.36
N TYR A 107 -17.33 10.43 -12.60
CA TYR A 107 -18.22 11.55 -12.95
C TYR A 107 -17.86 12.86 -12.23
N LEU A 108 -16.98 12.80 -11.24
CA LEU A 108 -16.58 13.98 -10.46
C LEU A 108 -15.42 14.74 -11.13
N PRO A 109 -15.33 16.07 -10.95
CA PRO A 109 -14.21 16.85 -11.47
C PRO A 109 -12.88 16.38 -10.88
N ALA A 110 -11.87 16.16 -11.73
CA ALA A 110 -10.55 15.63 -11.35
C ALA A 110 -9.88 16.37 -10.16
N ASN A 111 -10.03 17.69 -10.08
CA ASN A 111 -9.43 18.53 -9.03
C ASN A 111 -10.33 18.76 -7.81
N LEU A 112 -11.51 18.13 -7.76
CA LEU A 112 -12.38 18.18 -6.60
C LEU A 112 -11.68 17.50 -5.42
N LYS A 113 -11.75 18.15 -4.26
CA LYS A 113 -11.15 17.67 -3.01
C LYS A 113 -12.16 16.79 -2.27
N ILE A 114 -11.76 15.57 -1.94
CA ILE A 114 -12.54 14.64 -1.11
C ILE A 114 -11.82 14.47 0.22
N PRO A 115 -12.52 14.49 1.37
CA PRO A 115 -11.89 14.25 2.66
C PRO A 115 -11.04 12.98 2.66
N SER A 116 -9.84 13.08 3.21
CA SER A 116 -8.96 11.92 3.33
C SER A 116 -9.55 10.95 4.35
N PHE A 117 -9.67 9.67 3.96
CA PHE A 117 -10.07 8.59 4.86
C PHE A 117 -8.96 8.20 5.86
N ASN A 118 -7.75 8.76 5.72
CA ASN A 118 -6.69 8.57 6.70
C ASN A 118 -6.92 9.43 7.96
N ARG A 119 -6.47 8.89 9.11
CA ARG A 119 -6.42 9.63 10.38
C ARG A 119 -5.66 10.95 10.21
N PRO A 120 -6.10 12.04 10.88
CA PRO A 120 -5.45 13.35 10.74
C PRO A 120 -3.95 13.38 10.99
N SER A 121 -3.47 12.63 11.99
CA SER A 121 -2.04 12.55 12.32
C SER A 121 -1.22 11.74 11.31
N TRP A 122 -1.85 10.99 10.41
CA TRP A 122 -1.21 10.01 9.55
C TRP A 122 -1.20 10.42 8.09
N ARG A 123 -1.88 11.51 7.75
CA ARG A 123 -2.00 12.00 6.37
C ARG A 123 -1.08 13.18 6.12
N VAL A 124 -0.66 13.33 4.87
CA VAL A 124 0.07 14.53 4.42
C VAL A 124 -0.92 15.68 4.25
N HIS A 125 -2.06 15.40 3.60
CA HIS A 125 -3.10 16.37 3.30
C HIS A 125 -4.43 15.97 3.92
N SER A 126 -5.26 16.94 4.30
CA SER A 126 -6.61 16.68 4.85
C SER A 126 -7.59 16.10 3.83
N PHE A 127 -7.22 16.09 2.55
CA PHE A 127 -8.03 15.64 1.44
C PHE A 127 -7.19 14.84 0.44
N CYS A 128 -7.86 14.12 -0.44
CA CYS A 128 -7.33 13.55 -1.68
C CYS A 128 -8.05 14.21 -2.86
N LEU A 129 -7.44 14.22 -4.04
CA LEU A 129 -8.12 14.69 -5.24
C LEU A 129 -8.87 13.54 -5.90
N VAL A 130 -10.01 13.83 -6.53
CA VAL A 130 -10.77 12.83 -7.31
C VAL A 130 -9.89 12.13 -8.33
N LYS A 131 -9.00 12.85 -9.01
CA LYS A 131 -8.07 12.26 -9.97
C LYS A 131 -7.18 11.17 -9.40
N HIS A 132 -6.82 11.26 -8.12
CA HIS A 132 -6.02 10.21 -7.47
C HIS A 132 -6.82 8.91 -7.40
N TYR A 133 -8.10 8.98 -7.07
CA TYR A 133 -8.98 7.81 -7.07
C TYR A 133 -9.23 7.29 -8.49
N GLN A 134 -9.44 8.17 -9.47
CA GLN A 134 -9.59 7.77 -10.89
C GLN A 134 -8.36 6.97 -11.36
N GLN A 135 -7.15 7.45 -11.08
CA GLN A 135 -5.90 6.76 -11.42
C GLN A 135 -5.74 5.42 -10.68
N ILE A 136 -6.24 5.31 -9.44
CA ILE A 136 -6.28 4.03 -8.72
C ILE A 136 -7.23 3.05 -9.40
N LEU A 137 -8.39 3.50 -9.86
CA LEU A 137 -9.34 2.65 -10.58
C LEU A 137 -8.75 2.16 -11.91
N ASP A 138 -8.02 3.01 -12.62
CA ASP A 138 -7.30 2.62 -13.84
C ASP A 138 -6.26 1.53 -13.55
N LEU A 139 -5.49 1.66 -12.47
CA LEU A 139 -4.56 0.62 -12.03
C LEU A 139 -5.28 -0.68 -11.63
N GLN A 140 -6.39 -0.59 -10.89
CA GLN A 140 -7.20 -1.75 -10.51
C GLN A 140 -7.71 -2.52 -11.74
N SER A 141 -8.09 -1.80 -12.81
CA SER A 141 -8.63 -2.40 -14.03
C SER A 141 -7.61 -3.26 -14.80
N LYS A 142 -6.32 -3.05 -14.56
CA LYS A 142 -5.22 -3.79 -15.22
C LYS A 142 -4.77 -5.00 -14.43
N LEU A 143 -5.13 -5.07 -13.15
CA LEU A 143 -4.71 -6.14 -12.26
C LEU A 143 -5.60 -7.37 -12.44
N ASP A 144 -5.01 -8.48 -12.87
CA ASP A 144 -5.58 -9.79 -12.61
C ASP A 144 -5.24 -10.22 -11.18
N ILE A 145 -6.24 -10.22 -10.29
CA ILE A 145 -6.02 -10.56 -8.88
C ILE A 145 -5.62 -12.03 -8.72
N ASN A 146 -6.15 -12.92 -9.57
CA ASN A 146 -5.91 -14.36 -9.43
C ASN A 146 -4.48 -14.76 -9.78
N SER A 147 -3.79 -13.99 -10.64
CA SER A 147 -2.39 -14.24 -10.98
C SER A 147 -1.44 -14.04 -9.80
N LEU A 148 -1.89 -13.40 -8.71
CA LEU A 148 -1.09 -13.27 -7.49
C LEU A 148 -0.74 -14.63 -6.87
N ASP A 149 -1.51 -15.68 -7.12
CA ASP A 149 -1.21 -17.04 -6.66
C ASP A 149 0.02 -17.65 -7.34
N ASP A 150 0.43 -17.12 -8.51
CA ASP A 150 1.61 -17.59 -9.23
C ASP A 150 2.93 -17.11 -8.57
N TYR A 151 2.85 -16.22 -7.58
CA TYR A 151 4.00 -15.62 -6.90
C TYR A 151 4.17 -16.18 -5.47
N PRO A 152 5.02 -17.21 -5.26
CA PRO A 152 5.17 -17.87 -3.96
C PRO A 152 5.81 -16.98 -2.88
N ASN A 153 6.44 -15.87 -3.29
CA ASN A 153 7.06 -14.90 -2.40
C ASN A 153 6.08 -13.79 -1.96
N VAL A 154 4.85 -13.78 -2.47
CA VAL A 154 3.81 -12.81 -2.15
C VAL A 154 2.85 -13.39 -1.10
N GLU A 155 2.51 -12.59 -0.09
CA GLU A 155 1.41 -12.88 0.84
C GLU A 155 0.43 -11.70 0.85
N VAL A 156 -0.87 -11.98 0.75
CA VAL A 156 -1.94 -10.99 0.77
C VAL A 156 -2.59 -10.93 2.14
N ILE A 157 -2.43 -9.82 2.86
CA ILE A 157 -2.97 -9.63 4.21
C ILE A 157 -4.14 -8.65 4.19
N TYR A 158 -5.26 -9.03 4.80
CA TYR A 158 -6.45 -8.18 4.86
C TYR A 158 -7.27 -8.40 6.14
N ASP A 159 -8.01 -7.36 6.55
CA ASP A 159 -9.02 -7.44 7.60
C ASP A 159 -10.39 -7.60 6.93
N ILE A 160 -11.11 -8.68 7.23
CA ILE A 160 -12.43 -8.93 6.62
C ILE A 160 -13.45 -7.82 6.90
N ARG A 161 -13.23 -7.02 7.96
CA ARG A 161 -14.08 -5.91 8.39
C ARG A 161 -13.80 -4.62 7.62
N ASP A 162 -12.73 -4.57 6.82
CA ASP A 162 -12.37 -3.37 6.06
C ASP A 162 -13.50 -2.98 5.10
N GLU A 163 -14.08 -1.80 5.32
CA GLU A 163 -15.24 -1.29 4.58
C GLU A 163 -14.83 -0.62 3.26
N LEU A 164 -13.55 -0.26 3.10
CA LEU A 164 -13.06 0.46 1.93
C LEU A 164 -12.72 -0.48 0.76
N ILE A 165 -12.38 -1.73 1.06
CA ILE A 165 -12.00 -2.75 0.08
C ILE A 165 -13.05 -3.86 -0.01
N ASP A 166 -13.29 -4.35 -1.22
CA ASP A 166 -14.09 -5.55 -1.45
C ASP A 166 -13.25 -6.79 -1.16
N THR A 167 -13.18 -7.19 0.10
CA THR A 167 -12.40 -8.38 0.53
C THR A 167 -12.90 -9.69 -0.07
N SER A 168 -14.08 -9.74 -0.70
CA SER A 168 -14.61 -10.97 -1.30
C SER A 168 -13.72 -11.50 -2.42
N VAL A 169 -13.05 -10.62 -3.17
CA VAL A 169 -12.14 -11.01 -4.26
C VAL A 169 -10.83 -11.60 -3.77
N LEU A 170 -10.47 -11.37 -2.50
CA LEU A 170 -9.25 -11.90 -1.90
C LEU A 170 -9.44 -13.31 -1.32
N ARG A 171 -10.69 -13.73 -1.08
CA ARG A 171 -11.02 -14.99 -0.40
C ARG A 171 -10.60 -16.25 -1.16
N ASN A 172 -10.39 -16.14 -2.47
CA ASN A 172 -10.04 -17.27 -3.31
C ASN A 172 -8.52 -17.44 -3.49
N LEU A 173 -7.72 -16.45 -3.07
CA LEU A 173 -6.27 -16.49 -3.21
C LEU A 173 -5.66 -17.49 -2.22
N ASN A 174 -4.78 -18.35 -2.70
CA ASN A 174 -4.08 -19.35 -1.88
C ASN A 174 -3.04 -18.71 -0.95
N ASN A 175 -2.45 -17.58 -1.36
CA ASN A 175 -1.43 -16.86 -0.58
C ASN A 175 -2.00 -15.78 0.35
N ARG A 176 -3.25 -15.94 0.80
CA ARG A 176 -3.94 -14.96 1.64
C ARG A 176 -3.79 -15.24 3.14
N ARG A 177 -3.84 -14.17 3.95
CA ARG A 177 -3.86 -14.21 5.41
C ARG A 177 -4.85 -13.20 5.97
N GLU A 178 -5.82 -13.69 6.74
CA GLU A 178 -6.71 -12.81 7.50
C GLU A 178 -5.99 -12.26 8.73
N TYR A 179 -6.05 -10.94 8.92
CA TYR A 179 -5.50 -10.25 10.08
C TYR A 179 -6.55 -9.32 10.66
N TYR A 180 -6.89 -9.50 11.94
CA TYR A 180 -7.85 -8.66 12.64
C TYR A 180 -7.09 -7.59 13.41
N SER A 181 -7.14 -6.33 12.95
CA SER A 181 -6.48 -5.24 13.69
C SER A 181 -7.13 -5.05 15.06
N MET A 182 -6.30 -4.83 16.08
CA MET A 182 -6.75 -4.69 17.47
C MET A 182 -7.63 -3.45 17.69
N ASN A 183 -7.41 -2.38 16.93
CA ASN A 183 -8.11 -1.10 17.14
C ASN A 183 -8.88 -0.64 15.89
N PHE A 184 -9.56 -1.56 15.20
CA PHE A 184 -10.32 -1.29 13.98
C PHE A 184 -11.23 -0.03 14.11
N PRO A 185 -11.24 0.91 13.14
CA PRO A 185 -10.35 1.00 11.98
C PRO A 185 -9.00 1.60 12.39
N ARG A 186 -8.07 0.76 12.86
CA ARG A 186 -6.65 1.08 12.96
C ARG A 186 -6.03 0.45 11.74
N HIS A 187 -5.27 1.27 11.03
CA HIS A 187 -4.86 0.94 9.69
C HIS A 187 -3.97 -0.29 9.73
N LEU A 188 -4.46 -1.34 9.09
CA LEU A 188 -3.88 -2.67 9.06
C LEU A 188 -2.37 -2.64 8.79
N CYS A 189 -1.94 -1.69 7.94
CA CYS A 189 -0.54 -1.38 7.64
C CYS A 189 0.37 -1.37 8.87
N LEU A 190 0.13 -0.45 9.82
CA LEU A 190 1.10 -0.18 10.88
C LEU A 190 1.09 -1.26 11.93
N ASP A 191 -0.11 -1.70 12.33
CA ASP A 191 -0.29 -2.76 13.31
C ASP A 191 0.37 -4.06 12.83
N TYR A 192 0.17 -4.40 11.54
CA TYR A 192 0.83 -5.56 10.94
C TYR A 192 2.35 -5.40 10.81
N ILE A 193 2.82 -4.26 10.29
CA ILE A 193 4.26 -3.99 10.12
C ILE A 193 4.98 -4.01 11.48
N GLU A 194 4.43 -3.34 12.50
CA GLU A 194 4.98 -3.36 13.87
C GLU A 194 5.03 -4.81 14.40
N LYS A 195 3.94 -5.57 14.27
CA LYS A 195 3.88 -6.94 14.77
C LYS A 195 4.89 -7.87 14.09
N GLU A 196 5.03 -7.76 12.77
CA GLU A 196 5.99 -8.56 11.99
C GLU A 196 7.44 -8.15 12.27
N LEU A 197 7.75 -6.84 12.31
CA LEU A 197 9.11 -6.35 12.58
C LEU A 197 9.58 -6.69 14.00
N PHE A 198 8.73 -6.48 15.00
CA PHE A 198 9.08 -6.70 16.41
C PHE A 198 8.83 -8.14 16.87
N ARG A 199 8.41 -9.03 15.96
CA ARG A 199 8.03 -10.43 16.25
C ARG A 199 7.12 -10.51 17.48
N LEU A 200 6.18 -9.57 17.62
CA LEU A 200 5.22 -9.54 18.74
C LEU A 200 4.13 -10.62 18.61
N LEU A 201 4.45 -11.72 17.93
CA LEU A 201 3.63 -12.92 17.86
C LEU A 201 3.92 -13.77 19.11
N ARG A 202 3.18 -13.49 20.18
CA ARG A 202 2.68 -14.53 21.08
C ARG A 202 1.27 -14.90 20.64
#